data_AF-A0A3C1TC35-F1
#
_entry.id   AF-A0A3C1TC35-F1
#
_cell.length_a   1.000
_cell.length_b   1.000
_cell.length_c   1.000
_cell.angle_alpha   90.00
_cell.angle_beta   90.00
_cell.angle_gamma   90.00
#
_symmetry.space_group_name_H-M   'P 1'
#
loop_
_entity.id
_entity.type
_entity.pdbx_description
1 polymer ?
#
loop_
_entity_poly.entity_id
_entity_poly.type
_entity_poly.pdbx_seq_one_letter_code
_entity_poly.pdbx_strand_id
1 'polypeptide(L)'
;MVKMYAVPDAAGSYEASPQDSVYSHAMVTGADVSPDGKTLALLTYGKVLLFDIAQGVNLEHPTHCLKIARAQTEAIVFVNNADFVISNERKGQLWKVTKK
;
A
#
# COMPACT_ATOMS: atom_id res chain seq x y z
N MET A 1 -6.31 11.94 -7.80
CA MET A 1 -7.36 11.03 -7.28
C MET A 1 -6.85 9.61 -7.43
N VAL A 2 -6.83 8.84 -6.35
CA VAL A 2 -6.48 7.42 -6.35
C VAL A 2 -7.77 6.62 -6.49
N LYS A 3 -7.76 5.56 -7.29
CA LYS A 3 -8.92 4.69 -7.50
C LYS A 3 -8.53 3.26 -7.18
N MET A 4 -9.42 2.54 -6.51
CA MET A 4 -9.32 1.11 -6.29
C MET A 4 -10.22 0.38 -7.27
N TYR A 5 -9.70 -0.68 -7.87
CA TYR A 5 -10.44 -1.56 -8.75
C TYR A 5 -10.30 -2.99 -8.25
N ALA A 6 -11.29 -3.83 -8.53
CA ALA A 6 -11.25 -5.24 -8.17
C ALA A 6 -11.68 -6.14 -9.33
N VAL A 7 -11.19 -7.38 -9.27
CA VAL A 7 -11.58 -8.52 -10.09
C VAL A 7 -11.70 -9.76 -9.19
N PRO A 8 -12.46 -10.79 -9.58
CA PRO A 8 -12.51 -12.05 -8.86
C PRO A 8 -11.14 -12.74 -8.78
N ASP A 9 -10.86 -13.39 -7.64
CA ASP A 9 -9.72 -14.30 -7.46
C ASP A 9 -10.07 -15.71 -7.94
N ALA A 10 -10.42 -15.82 -9.22
CA ALA A 10 -10.72 -17.08 -9.89
C ALA A 10 -10.24 -17.00 -11.34
N ALA A 11 -10.01 -18.15 -11.97
CA ALA A 11 -9.59 -18.17 -13.37
C ALA A 11 -10.73 -17.67 -14.29
N GLY A 12 -10.42 -16.70 -15.16
CA GLY A 12 -11.38 -16.15 -16.10
C GLY A 12 -10.90 -14.87 -16.80
N SER A 13 -11.76 -14.30 -17.63
CA SER A 13 -11.59 -12.95 -18.19
C SER A 13 -12.57 -12.01 -17.50
N TYR A 14 -12.06 -10.96 -16.89
CA TYR A 14 -12.84 -10.00 -16.12
C TYR A 14 -12.48 -8.58 -16.49
N GLU A 15 -13.46 -7.68 -16.40
CA GLU A 15 -13.22 -6.25 -16.45
C GLU A 15 -13.09 -5.74 -15.01
N ALA A 16 -12.05 -4.94 -14.76
CA ALA A 16 -11.83 -4.35 -13.46
C ALA A 16 -12.92 -3.31 -13.17
N SER A 17 -13.64 -3.48 -12.06
CA SER A 17 -14.71 -2.56 -11.67
C SER A 17 -14.24 -1.62 -10.57
N PRO A 18 -14.57 -0.32 -10.62
CA PRO A 18 -14.18 0.62 -9.57
C PRO A 18 -14.91 0.26 -8.28
N GLN A 19 -14.14 0.13 -7.20
CA GLN A 19 -14.66 -0.21 -5.87
C GLN A 19 -14.68 1.01 -4.96
N ASP A 20 -13.63 1.84 -5.03
CA ASP A 20 -13.48 2.99 -4.16
C ASP A 20 -12.56 4.05 -4.81
N SER A 21 -12.57 5.26 -4.27
CA SER A 21 -11.62 6.30 -4.63
C SER A 21 -11.37 7.25 -3.47
N VAL A 22 -10.11 7.66 -3.33
CA VAL A 22 -9.72 8.65 -2.33
C VAL A 22 -8.89 9.76 -2.97
N TYR A 23 -9.06 10.97 -2.48
CA TYR A 23 -8.16 12.05 -2.85
C TYR A 23 -6.83 11.89 -2.09
N SER A 24 -5.72 11.88 -2.84
CA SER A 24 -4.37 11.92 -2.28
C SER A 24 -3.60 13.07 -2.91
N HIS A 25 -2.90 13.83 -2.07
CA HIS A 25 -1.95 14.86 -2.50
C HIS A 25 -0.63 14.28 -3.03
N ALA A 26 -0.41 12.97 -2.89
CA ALA A 26 0.79 12.28 -3.36
C ALA A 26 0.40 11.07 -4.23
N MET A 27 1.25 10.74 -5.20
CA MET A 27 1.08 9.54 -6.02
C MET A 27 1.28 8.29 -5.17
N VAL A 28 0.42 7.29 -5.37
CA VAL A 28 0.63 5.92 -4.89
C VAL A 28 1.52 5.24 -5.91
N THR A 29 2.62 4.67 -5.45
CA THR A 29 3.68 4.08 -6.28
C THR A 29 3.86 2.59 -6.06
N GLY A 30 3.38 2.08 -4.93
CA GLY A 30 3.37 0.65 -4.63
C GLY A 30 2.29 0.31 -3.64
N ALA A 31 1.90 -0.95 -3.61
CA ALA A 31 0.97 -1.49 -2.63
C ALA A 31 1.34 -2.93 -2.31
N ASP A 32 1.04 -3.37 -1.10
CA ASP A 32 1.13 -4.78 -0.71
C ASP A 32 0.13 -5.09 0.40
N VAL A 33 -0.22 -6.37 0.55
CA VAL A 33 -1.11 -6.88 1.59
C VAL A 33 -0.31 -7.74 2.56
N SER A 34 -0.52 -7.57 3.87
CA SER A 34 0.15 -8.36 4.88
C SER A 34 -0.13 -9.86 4.69
N PRO A 35 0.79 -10.77 5.08
CA PRO A 35 0.61 -12.21 4.86
C PRO A 35 -0.64 -12.81 5.51
N ASP A 36 -1.18 -12.19 6.56
CA ASP A 36 -2.44 -12.60 7.19
C ASP A 36 -3.71 -12.02 6.53
N GLY A 37 -3.55 -11.24 5.45
CA GLY A 37 -4.65 -10.66 4.68
C GLY A 37 -5.38 -9.51 5.37
N LYS A 38 -4.84 -8.96 6.47
CA LYS A 38 -5.56 -7.98 7.31
C LYS A 38 -5.14 -6.54 7.10
N THR A 39 -3.95 -6.29 6.55
CA THR A 39 -3.42 -4.93 6.37
C THR A 39 -3.09 -4.68 4.92
N LEU A 40 -3.66 -3.62 4.34
CA LEU A 40 -3.20 -3.06 3.07
C LEU A 40 -2.22 -1.92 3.36
N ALA A 41 -1.05 -1.95 2.73
CA ALA A 41 -0.11 -0.84 2.72
C ALA A 41 -0.13 -0.15 1.36
N LEU A 42 -0.31 1.17 1.35
CA LEU A 42 -0.12 2.01 0.17
C LEU A 42 1.14 2.86 0.35
N LEU A 43 2.13 2.65 -0.51
CA LEU A 43 3.32 3.47 -0.59
C LEU A 43 3.04 4.70 -1.45
N THR A 44 3.38 5.87 -0.92
CA THR A 44 3.35 7.13 -1.64
C THR A 44 4.71 7.81 -1.55
N TYR A 45 4.95 8.84 -2.36
CA TYR A 45 6.10 9.71 -2.14
C TYR A 45 6.02 10.42 -0.77
N GLY A 46 6.80 9.91 0.18
CA GLY A 46 6.99 10.47 1.51
C GLY A 46 6.14 9.86 2.62
N LYS A 47 5.21 8.94 2.31
CA LYS A 47 4.41 8.25 3.34
C LYS A 47 4.07 6.81 2.96
N VAL A 48 3.92 5.96 3.98
CA VAL A 48 3.18 4.69 3.89
C VAL A 48 1.86 4.86 4.63
N LEU A 49 0.75 4.56 3.96
CA LEU A 49 -0.58 4.54 4.55
C LEU A 49 -0.96 3.08 4.80
N LEU A 50 -1.41 2.76 6.01
CA LEU A 50 -1.90 1.43 6.37
C LEU A 50 -3.41 1.46 6.55
N PHE A 51 -4.09 0.42 6.07
CA PHE A 51 -5.53 0.24 6.17
C PHE A 51 -5.82 -1.14 6.74
N ASP A 52 -6.76 -1.23 7.68
CA ASP A 52 -7.34 -2.50 8.07
C ASP A 52 -8.32 -2.94 6.97
N ILE A 53 -8.14 -4.15 6.48
CA ILE A 53 -8.95 -4.74 5.41
C ILE A 53 -9.60 -6.05 5.83
N ALA A 54 -9.57 -6.40 7.12
CA ALA A 54 -10.11 -7.67 7.62
C ALA A 54 -11.61 -7.84 7.39
N GLN A 55 -12.34 -6.72 7.20
CA GLN A 55 -13.78 -6.71 6.94
C GLN A 55 -14.12 -6.14 5.54
N GLY A 56 -13.12 -6.06 4.65
CA GLY A 56 -13.23 -5.41 3.34
C GLY A 56 -12.36 -4.17 3.24
N VAL A 57 -12.09 -3.72 2.01
CA VAL A 57 -11.18 -2.61 1.74
C VAL A 57 -11.95 -1.29 1.62
N ASN A 58 -11.53 -0.27 2.36
CA ASN A 58 -11.99 1.13 2.26
C ASN A 58 -10.77 2.06 2.38
N LEU A 59 -10.66 3.04 1.48
CA LEU A 59 -9.52 3.97 1.38
C LEU A 59 -9.73 5.34 2.09
N GLU A 60 -10.89 5.60 2.69
CA GLU A 60 -11.22 6.88 3.34
C GLU A 60 -10.36 7.15 4.57
N HIS A 61 -10.08 6.12 5.37
CA HIS A 61 -9.49 6.26 6.70
C HIS A 61 -8.34 5.28 6.94
N PRO A 62 -7.08 5.67 6.65
CA PRO A 62 -5.95 4.83 7.02
C PRO A 62 -5.85 4.71 8.55
N THR A 63 -5.59 3.50 9.05
CA THR A 63 -5.32 3.24 10.46
C THR A 63 -4.01 3.87 10.90
N HIS A 64 -3.03 3.94 10.00
CA HIS A 64 -1.75 4.61 10.24
C HIS A 64 -1.24 5.38 9.03
N CYS A 65 -0.53 6.47 9.32
CA CYS A 65 0.15 7.30 8.34
C CYS A 65 1.61 7.48 8.75
N LEU A 66 2.47 6.64 8.18
CA LEU A 66 3.90 6.57 8.52
C LEU A 66 4.67 7.51 7.59
N LYS A 67 5.27 8.55 8.14
CA LYS A 67 6.16 9.43 7.37
C LYS A 67 7.47 8.71 7.09
N ILE A 68 7.88 8.68 5.83
CA ILE A 68 9.21 8.19 5.42
C ILE A 68 10.05 9.38 4.95
N ALA A 69 11.38 9.21 4.92
CA ALA A 69 12.25 10.24 4.39
C ALA A 69 11.90 10.57 2.93
N ARG A 70 12.01 11.85 2.54
CA ARG A 70 11.73 12.27 1.15
C ARG A 70 12.69 11.59 0.19
N ALA A 71 12.18 10.61 -0.54
CA ALA A 71 12.88 9.81 -1.53
C ALA A 71 11.91 9.38 -2.63
N GLN A 72 12.45 8.90 -3.74
CA GLN A 72 11.68 8.16 -4.72
C GLN A 72 11.60 6.72 -4.26
N THR A 73 10.38 6.26 -3.99
CA THR A 73 10.10 4.93 -3.45
C THR A 73 8.99 4.32 -4.31
N GLU A 74 9.25 3.17 -4.94
CA GLU A 74 8.35 2.57 -5.94
C GLU A 74 7.95 1.13 -5.60
N ALA A 75 8.60 0.52 -4.60
CA ALA A 75 8.30 -0.83 -4.17
C ALA A 75 8.12 -0.88 -2.64
N ILE A 76 7.15 -1.68 -2.21
CA ILE A 76 6.90 -2.05 -0.83
C ILE A 76 6.58 -3.55 -0.79
N VAL A 77 7.09 -4.25 0.21
CA VAL A 77 6.74 -5.66 0.46
C VAL A 77 6.74 -5.97 1.95
N PHE A 78 5.68 -6.59 2.44
CA PHE A 78 5.63 -7.14 3.79
C PHE A 78 6.62 -8.29 3.93
N VAL A 79 7.40 -8.27 5.02
CA VAL A 79 8.28 -9.39 5.38
C VAL A 79 7.71 -10.25 6.51
N ASN A 80 6.68 -9.74 7.19
CA ASN A 80 5.82 -10.44 8.14
C ASN A 80 4.50 -9.64 8.29
N ASN A 81 3.66 -9.94 9.27
CA ASN A 81 2.36 -9.28 9.45
C ASN A 81 2.43 -7.79 9.87
N ALA A 82 3.62 -7.25 10.17
CA ALA A 82 3.78 -5.88 10.68
C ALA A 82 4.91 -5.09 10.02
N ASP A 83 6.02 -5.76 9.67
CA ASP A 83 7.21 -5.14 9.11
C ASP A 83 7.21 -5.26 7.58
N PHE A 84 7.82 -4.30 6.92
CA PHE A 84 7.95 -4.26 5.47
C PHE A 84 9.27 -3.63 5.03
N VAL A 85 9.65 -3.91 3.79
CA VAL A 85 10.80 -3.31 3.11
C VAL A 85 10.29 -2.38 2.02
N ILE A 86 10.92 -1.22 1.89
CA ILE A 86 10.64 -0.27 0.80
C ILE A 86 11.90 0.03 -0.01
N SER A 87 11.75 0.28 -1.31
CA SER A 87 12.82 0.77 -2.16
C SER A 87 13.06 2.27 -1.94
N ASN A 88 14.32 2.69 -2.04
CA ASN A 88 14.71 4.08 -2.24
C ASN A 88 15.66 4.15 -3.44
N GLU A 89 15.09 4.50 -4.59
CA GLU A 89 15.78 4.41 -5.88
C GLU A 89 16.82 5.50 -6.04
N ARG A 90 16.55 6.72 -5.55
CA ARG A 90 17.51 7.84 -5.63
C ARG A 90 18.84 7.55 -4.93
N LYS A 91 18.82 6.71 -3.90
CA LYS A 91 20.03 6.32 -3.16
C LYS A 91 20.47 4.89 -3.47
N GLY A 92 19.73 4.13 -4.27
CA GLY A 92 19.99 2.70 -4.50
C GLY A 92 19.93 1.87 -3.22
N GLN A 93 18.98 2.16 -2.33
CA GLN A 93 18.86 1.54 -1.01
C GLN A 93 17.55 0.78 -0.85
N LEU A 94 17.56 -0.18 0.08
CA LEU A 94 16.35 -0.75 0.67
C LEU A 94 16.28 -0.32 2.12
N TRP A 95 15.09 0.06 2.58
CA TRP A 95 14.84 0.41 3.97
C TRP A 95 13.86 -0.57 4.58
N LYS A 96 14.24 -1.14 5.73
CA LYS A 96 13.32 -1.94 6.56
C LYS A 96 12.57 -1.01 7.52
N VAL A 97 11.25 -1.09 7.52
CA VAL A 97 10.38 -0.41 8.46
C VAL A 97 9.85 -1.44 9.44
N THR A 98 10.08 -1.20 10.73
CA THR A 98 9.72 -2.15 11.80
C THR A 98 8.74 -1.52 12.78
N LYS A 99 7.73 -2.29 13.20
CA LYS A 99 6.88 -1.91 14.33
C LYS A 99 7.70 -1.99 15.63
N LYS A 100 7.65 -0.94 16.44
CA LYS A 100 8.27 -0.94 17.79
C LYS A 100 7.31 -1.54 18.81
#